data_AF-A0A961WIM2-F1
#
_entry.id   AF-A0A961WIM2-F1
#
_cell.length_a   1.000
_cell.length_b   1.000
_cell.length_c   1.000
_cell.angle_alpha   90.00
_cell.angle_beta   90.00
_cell.angle_gamma   90.00
#
_symmetry.space_group_name_H-M   'P 1'
#
loop_
_entity.id
_entity.type
_entity.pdbx_description
1 polymer ?
#
loop_
_entity_poly.entity_id
_entity_poly.type
_entity_poly.pdbx_seq_one_letter_code
_entity_poly.pdbx_strand_id
1 'polypeptide(L)'
;EPLRLMVDIEQNHDFVEAFVHQPERKLLVASTSGYGFVVPEAEVIAATRKGKQVLNVSEPDEARLVIPVEGDHVAVVGENRKMLIFRLAELNEMTRGKGVILFRAKDGGVSDVRVFAKANGLTWLDPAGRTFTLEWRDLKEWVGLRAQTGRVVPRGFPKSNRFGPAFD
;
A
#
# COMPACT_ATOMS: atom_id res chain seq x y z
N GLU A 1 -2.16 3.62 -26.86
CA GLU A 1 -0.93 4.43 -27.02
C GLU A 1 0.02 4.15 -25.86
N PRO A 2 1.35 4.23 -26.03
CA PRO A 2 2.29 4.05 -24.92
C PRO A 2 2.08 5.13 -23.85
N LEU A 3 1.84 4.74 -22.59
CA LEU A 3 1.65 5.66 -21.45
C LEU A 3 2.80 6.67 -21.31
N ARG A 4 4.03 6.28 -21.67
CA ARG A 4 5.23 7.14 -21.67
C ARG A 4 5.18 8.30 -22.68
N LEU A 5 4.27 8.29 -23.66
CA LEU A 5 4.06 9.43 -24.57
C LEU A 5 3.07 10.46 -24.03
N MET A 6 2.29 10.09 -23.00
CA MET A 6 1.27 10.95 -22.39
C MET A 6 1.80 11.66 -21.14
N VAL A 7 2.82 11.10 -20.49
CA VAL A 7 3.43 11.60 -19.24
C VAL A 7 4.94 11.72 -19.42
N ASP A 8 5.51 12.85 -19.02
CA ASP A 8 6.95 13.10 -19.07
C ASP A 8 7.63 12.41 -17.88
N ILE A 9 7.89 11.11 -18.02
CA ILE A 9 8.59 10.30 -17.02
C ILE A 9 10.08 10.27 -17.33
N GLU A 10 10.93 10.43 -16.31
CA GLU A 10 12.39 10.29 -16.47
C GLU A 10 12.74 8.83 -16.84
N GLN A 11 13.83 8.63 -17.59
CA GLN A 11 14.18 7.30 -18.13
C GLN A 11 14.35 6.20 -17.07
N ASN A 12 14.69 6.59 -15.85
CA ASN A 12 14.95 5.67 -14.73
C ASN A 12 13.75 5.48 -13.80
N HIS A 13 12.57 5.99 -14.17
CA HIS A 13 11.35 5.81 -13.39
C HIS A 13 10.41 4.80 -14.05
N ASP A 14 9.87 3.90 -13.22
CA ASP A 14 8.86 2.94 -13.61
C ASP A 14 7.47 3.34 -13.11
N PHE A 15 6.45 2.83 -13.80
CA PHE A 15 5.07 2.94 -13.31
C PHE A 15 4.84 1.91 -12.21
N VAL A 16 4.43 2.40 -11.05
CA VAL A 16 4.04 1.54 -9.93
C VAL A 16 2.64 0.97 -10.14
N GLU A 17 1.72 1.80 -10.63
CA GLU A 17 0.30 1.44 -10.79
C GLU A 17 -0.39 2.40 -11.78
N ALA A 18 -1.46 1.94 -12.42
CA ALA A 18 -2.33 2.77 -13.25
C ALA A 18 -3.82 2.43 -12.99
N PHE A 19 -4.61 3.44 -12.66
CA PHE A 19 -6.03 3.27 -12.32
C PHE A 19 -6.86 4.47 -12.79
N VAL A 20 -8.17 4.29 -12.88
CA VAL A 20 -9.11 5.35 -13.24
C VAL A 20 -9.32 6.28 -12.04
N HIS A 21 -9.27 7.58 -12.32
CA HIS A 21 -9.45 8.61 -11.31
C HIS A 21 -10.89 8.62 -10.74
N GLN A 22 -11.01 8.64 -9.41
CA GLN A 22 -12.26 8.79 -8.67
C GLN A 22 -12.08 9.86 -7.57
N PRO A 23 -12.63 11.08 -7.73
CA PRO A 23 -12.30 12.21 -6.85
C PRO A 23 -12.74 12.04 -5.39
N GLU A 24 -13.81 11.27 -5.14
CA GLU A 24 -14.35 11.00 -3.80
C GLU A 24 -13.56 9.91 -3.05
N ARG A 25 -12.65 9.22 -3.72
CA ARG A 25 -11.84 8.16 -3.11
C ARG A 25 -10.67 8.75 -2.33
N LYS A 26 -10.22 8.01 -1.32
CA LYS A 26 -8.92 8.25 -0.67
C LYS A 26 -7.97 7.14 -1.06
N LEU A 27 -6.69 7.49 -1.18
CA LEU A 27 -5.61 6.56 -1.49
C LEU A 27 -4.67 6.46 -0.29
N LEU A 28 -4.07 5.31 -0.08
CA LEU A 28 -2.89 5.14 0.77
C LEU A 28 -1.68 5.00 -0.15
N VAL A 29 -0.69 5.86 0.06
CA VAL A 29 0.61 5.78 -0.63
C VAL A 29 1.67 5.30 0.34
N ALA A 30 2.62 4.48 -0.14
CA ALA A 30 3.73 4.01 0.68
C ALA A 30 5.04 3.88 -0.11
N SER A 31 6.16 4.05 0.59
CA SER A 31 7.51 3.85 0.08
C SER A 31 8.07 2.46 0.40
N THR A 32 9.18 2.07 -0.25
CA THR A 32 9.86 0.79 -0.01
C THR A 32 10.38 0.69 1.42
N SER A 33 10.81 1.80 2.03
CA SER A 33 11.28 1.86 3.42
C SER A 33 10.14 1.87 4.45
N GLY A 34 8.88 1.86 4.01
CA GLY A 34 7.70 1.69 4.85
C GLY A 34 7.15 2.96 5.47
N TYR A 35 7.39 4.11 4.84
CA TYR A 35 6.67 5.35 5.16
C TYR A 35 5.46 5.51 4.26
N GLY A 36 4.39 6.12 4.77
CA GLY A 36 3.19 6.36 4.00
C GLY A 36 2.16 7.22 4.71
N PHE A 37 1.11 7.58 3.99
CA PHE A 37 0.01 8.41 4.48
C PHE A 37 -1.22 8.24 3.58
N VAL A 38 -2.37 8.73 4.06
CA VAL A 38 -3.61 8.79 3.28
C VAL A 38 -3.66 10.10 2.51
N VAL A 39 -4.04 10.08 1.24
CA VAL A 39 -4.21 11.26 0.39
C VAL A 39 -5.61 11.26 -0.23
N PRO A 40 -6.36 12.37 -0.19
CA PRO A 40 -7.58 12.52 -0.99
C PRO A 40 -7.23 12.42 -2.48
N GLU A 41 -7.97 11.63 -3.25
CA GLU A 41 -7.59 11.41 -4.64
C GLU A 41 -7.80 12.66 -5.51
N ALA A 42 -8.78 13.51 -5.19
CA ALA A 42 -8.92 14.82 -5.81
C ALA A 42 -7.63 15.68 -5.72
N GLU A 43 -6.79 15.42 -4.70
CA GLU A 43 -5.52 16.12 -4.48
C GLU A 43 -4.33 15.51 -5.25
N VAL A 44 -4.49 14.43 -6.02
CA VAL A 44 -3.39 13.84 -6.81
C VAL A 44 -3.36 14.28 -8.27
N ILE A 45 -4.30 15.13 -8.70
CA ILE A 45 -4.39 15.62 -10.08
C ILE A 45 -3.21 16.57 -10.40
N ALA A 46 -2.62 16.39 -11.58
CA ALA A 46 -1.59 17.25 -12.12
C ALA A 46 -2.08 18.02 -13.35
N ALA A 47 -1.73 19.31 -13.45
CA ALA A 47 -2.05 20.13 -14.61
C ALA A 47 -1.04 20.01 -15.76
N THR A 48 0.10 19.34 -15.53
CA THR A 48 1.20 19.23 -16.50
C THR A 48 1.61 17.77 -16.69
N ARG A 49 2.27 17.48 -17.82
CA ARG A 49 2.81 16.15 -18.13
C ARG A 49 3.91 15.69 -17.19
N LYS A 50 4.53 16.60 -16.42
CA LYS A 50 5.52 16.28 -15.38
C LYS A 50 4.91 15.66 -14.12
N GLY A 51 3.57 15.61 -14.04
CA GLY A 51 2.87 15.07 -12.87
C GLY A 51 2.90 16.01 -11.66
N LYS A 52 2.49 15.46 -10.50
CA LYS A 52 2.48 16.11 -9.19
C LYS A 52 3.23 15.21 -8.20
N GLN A 53 4.21 15.76 -7.49
CA GLN A 53 4.87 15.00 -6.44
C GLN A 53 3.99 14.95 -5.20
N VAL A 54 3.55 13.73 -4.85
CA VAL A 54 2.73 13.45 -3.66
C VAL A 54 3.57 12.80 -2.57
N LEU A 55 4.22 11.67 -2.87
CA LEU A 55 5.13 11.00 -1.94
C LEU A 55 6.56 11.52 -2.12
N ASN A 56 7.17 12.01 -1.05
CA ASN A 56 8.58 12.38 -1.03
C ASN A 56 9.41 11.16 -0.61
N VAL A 57 10.26 10.69 -1.51
CA VAL A 57 11.25 9.64 -1.27
C VAL A 57 12.65 10.19 -1.53
N SER A 58 13.66 9.49 -1.03
CA SER A 58 15.07 9.83 -1.24
C SER A 58 15.85 8.54 -1.39
N GLU A 59 16.70 8.46 -2.40
CA GLU A 59 17.45 7.25 -2.71
C GLU A 59 18.14 6.68 -1.46
N PRO A 60 18.10 5.34 -1.25
CA PRO A 60 17.54 4.32 -2.14
C PRO A 60 16.04 4.05 -1.95
N ASP A 61 15.31 4.88 -1.19
CA ASP A 61 13.86 4.72 -0.99
C ASP A 61 13.09 5.12 -2.25
N GLU A 62 12.06 4.35 -2.59
CA GLU A 62 11.25 4.53 -3.79
C GLU A 62 9.76 4.49 -3.44
N ALA A 63 8.92 5.11 -4.28
CA ALA A 63 7.49 4.91 -4.18
C ALA A 63 7.18 3.44 -4.49
N ARG A 64 6.48 2.75 -3.58
CA ARG A 64 6.24 1.31 -3.68
C ARG A 64 4.84 0.97 -4.13
N LEU A 65 3.85 1.70 -3.63
CA LEU A 65 2.45 1.40 -3.89
C LEU A 65 1.56 2.61 -3.63
N VAL A 66 0.45 2.60 -4.35
CA VAL A 66 -0.72 3.45 -4.17
C VAL A 66 -1.92 2.52 -4.21
N ILE A 67 -2.78 2.56 -3.20
CA ILE A 67 -3.92 1.64 -3.07
C ILE A 67 -5.17 2.40 -2.64
N PRO A 68 -6.38 1.94 -2.97
CA PRO A 68 -7.60 2.56 -2.48
C PRO A 68 -7.77 2.32 -0.97
N VAL A 69 -8.38 3.29 -0.30
CA VAL A 69 -8.74 3.20 1.13
C VAL A 69 -10.13 2.60 1.24
N GLU A 70 -10.20 1.28 1.39
CA GLU A 70 -11.45 0.51 1.44
C GLU A 70 -11.67 -0.14 2.81
N GLY A 71 -11.88 0.69 3.83
CA GLY A 71 -12.22 0.23 5.17
C GLY A 71 -11.48 0.96 6.27
N ASP A 72 -11.24 0.26 7.38
CA ASP A 72 -10.83 0.86 8.64
C ASP A 72 -9.52 0.29 9.22
N HIS A 73 -8.93 -0.72 8.58
CA HIS A 73 -7.66 -1.34 8.98
C HIS A 73 -6.68 -1.41 7.80
N VAL A 74 -5.40 -1.32 8.13
CA VAL A 74 -4.29 -1.43 7.18
C VAL A 74 -3.52 -2.70 7.50
N ALA A 75 -3.38 -3.59 6.51
CA ALA A 75 -2.47 -4.73 6.56
C ALA A 75 -1.22 -4.40 5.74
N VAL A 76 -0.04 -4.52 6.32
CA VAL A 76 1.25 -4.33 5.65
C VAL A 76 2.04 -5.62 5.70
N VAL A 77 2.64 -6.04 4.59
CA VAL A 77 3.55 -7.18 4.51
C VAL A 77 4.92 -6.72 4.06
N GLY A 78 5.96 -7.15 4.78
CA GLY A 78 7.36 -6.95 4.41
C GLY A 78 7.94 -8.09 3.59
N GLU A 79 9.05 -7.81 2.92
CA GLU A 79 9.83 -8.82 2.15
C GLU A 79 10.30 -9.99 3.02
N ASN A 80 10.55 -9.72 4.30
CA ASN A 80 10.85 -10.71 5.34
C ASN A 80 9.67 -11.60 5.76
N ARG A 81 8.57 -11.60 5.01
CA ARG A 81 7.35 -12.37 5.27
C ARG A 81 6.70 -12.08 6.62
N LYS A 82 6.82 -10.85 7.12
CA LYS A 82 6.08 -10.41 8.30
C LYS A 82 4.93 -9.49 7.92
N MET A 83 3.79 -9.71 8.56
CA MET A 83 2.57 -8.93 8.44
C MET A 83 2.27 -8.18 9.74
N LEU A 84 1.78 -6.95 9.60
CA LEU A 84 1.23 -6.14 10.68
C LEU A 84 -0.13 -5.60 10.24
N ILE A 85 -1.10 -5.62 11.14
CA ILE A 85 -2.41 -5.01 10.98
C ILE A 85 -2.59 -3.93 12.05
N PHE A 86 -2.97 -2.72 11.66
CA PHE A 86 -3.26 -1.61 12.57
C PHE A 86 -4.44 -0.78 12.06
N ARG A 87 -4.96 0.14 12.87
CA ARG A 87 -6.14 0.94 12.48
C ARG A 87 -5.74 2.01 11.48
N LEU A 88 -6.55 2.21 10.44
CA LEU A 88 -6.35 3.30 9.46
C LEU A 88 -6.29 4.67 10.14
N ALA A 89 -7.06 4.87 11.23
CA ALA A 89 -7.08 6.09 12.02
C ALA A 89 -5.73 6.46 12.67
N GLU A 90 -4.73 5.57 12.66
CA GLU A 90 -3.37 5.88 13.10
C GLU A 90 -2.53 6.59 12.02
N LEU A 91 -3.06 6.75 10.80
CA LEU A 91 -2.43 7.45 9.68
C LEU A 91 -2.95 8.86 9.55
N ASN A 92 -2.06 9.74 9.12
CA ASN A 92 -2.41 11.12 8.78
C ASN A 92 -2.94 11.18 7.36
N GLU A 93 -3.88 12.10 7.15
CA GLU A 93 -4.27 12.56 5.82
C GLU A 93 -3.37 13.73 5.40
N MET A 94 -2.75 13.66 4.23
CA MET A 94 -1.82 14.67 3.72
C MET A 94 -1.97 14.82 2.20
N THR A 95 -1.62 15.97 1.65
CA THR A 95 -1.60 16.22 0.19
C THR A 95 -0.22 16.02 -0.44
N ARG A 96 0.85 16.09 0.38
CA ARG A 96 2.24 15.75 0.01
C ARG A 96 3.08 15.49 1.25
N GLY A 97 4.08 14.62 1.16
CA GLY A 97 5.11 14.47 2.18
C GLY A 97 5.79 13.11 2.16
N LYS A 98 6.64 12.86 3.17
CA LYS A 98 7.20 11.51 3.42
C LYS A 98 6.17 10.58 4.09
N GLY A 99 5.27 11.14 4.89
CA GLY A 99 4.34 10.36 5.71
C GLY A 99 4.95 9.83 6.99
N VAL A 100 4.26 8.88 7.61
CA VAL A 100 4.64 8.23 8.87
C VAL A 100 5.04 6.78 8.62
N ILE A 101 5.81 6.19 9.55
CA ILE A 101 6.18 4.78 9.44
C ILE A 101 4.92 3.92 9.57
N LEU A 102 4.65 3.09 8.55
CA LEU A 102 3.60 2.07 8.55
C LEU A 102 4.10 0.79 9.23
N PHE A 103 5.30 0.35 8.85
CA PHE A 103 5.88 -0.94 9.20
C PHE A 103 7.40 -0.83 9.30
N ARG A 104 7.98 -1.33 10.40
CA ARG A 104 9.44 -1.37 10.56
C ARG A 104 9.98 -2.71 10.07
N ALA A 105 10.35 -2.77 8.79
CA ALA A 105 11.09 -3.89 8.25
C ALA A 105 12.47 -3.94 8.93
N LYS A 106 12.81 -5.08 9.54
CA LYS A 106 14.15 -5.31 10.12
C LYS A 106 15.17 -5.77 9.07
N ASP A 107 14.69 -6.29 7.94
CA ASP A 107 15.46 -6.76 6.79
C ASP A 107 14.55 -6.64 5.55
N GLY A 108 15.00 -5.94 4.51
CA GLY A 108 14.22 -5.62 3.31
C GLY A 108 13.24 -4.46 3.49
N GLY A 109 12.31 -4.34 2.54
CA GLY A 109 11.29 -3.27 2.50
C GLY A 109 9.85 -3.76 2.64
N VAL A 110 8.92 -2.83 2.40
CA VAL A 110 7.50 -3.14 2.22
C VAL A 110 7.30 -3.88 0.89
N SER A 111 6.68 -5.05 0.99
CA SER A 111 6.23 -5.82 -0.17
C SER A 111 4.89 -5.33 -0.67
N ASP A 112 3.89 -5.25 0.22
CA ASP A 112 2.52 -4.93 -0.16
C ASP A 112 1.72 -4.35 1.02
N VAL A 113 0.65 -3.63 0.70
CA VAL A 113 -0.28 -3.05 1.67
C VAL A 113 -1.71 -3.22 1.17
N ARG A 114 -2.65 -3.46 2.08
CA ARG A 114 -4.08 -3.51 1.80
C ARG A 114 -4.83 -2.73 2.87
N VAL A 115 -5.74 -1.87 2.47
CA VAL A 115 -6.77 -1.34 3.39
C VAL A 115 -8.00 -2.23 3.26
N PHE A 116 -8.57 -2.62 4.39
CA PHE A 116 -9.75 -3.48 4.42
C PHE A 116 -10.70 -3.09 5.55
N ALA A 117 -11.98 -3.38 5.36
CA ALA A 117 -12.97 -3.27 6.41
C ALA A 117 -12.86 -4.49 7.33
N LYS A 118 -12.69 -4.26 8.63
CA LYS A 118 -12.65 -5.32 9.64
C LYS A 118 -13.85 -6.29 9.55
N ALA A 119 -15.03 -5.79 9.19
CA ALA A 119 -16.24 -6.59 9.03
C ALA A 119 -16.13 -7.64 7.91
N ASN A 120 -15.34 -7.37 6.88
CA ASN A 120 -15.18 -8.25 5.71
C ASN A 120 -14.00 -9.22 5.85
N GLY A 121 -13.11 -8.98 6.82
CA GLY A 121 -11.86 -9.73 6.95
C GLY A 121 -10.80 -9.31 5.92
N LEU A 122 -9.64 -9.94 6.00
CA LEU A 122 -8.51 -9.68 5.11
C LEU A 122 -8.48 -10.74 4.01
N THR A 123 -8.43 -10.29 2.76
CA THR A 123 -8.49 -11.15 1.58
C THR A 123 -7.20 -11.09 0.77
N TRP A 124 -6.82 -12.22 0.18
CA TRP A 124 -5.76 -12.28 -0.82
C TRP A 124 -5.99 -13.36 -1.88
N LEU A 125 -5.27 -13.26 -3.00
CA LEU A 125 -5.23 -14.29 -4.02
C LEU A 125 -4.13 -15.31 -3.73
N ASP A 126 -4.46 -16.59 -3.80
CA ASP A 126 -3.47 -17.66 -3.76
C ASP A 126 -2.70 -17.77 -5.11
N PRO A 127 -1.65 -18.59 -5.20
CA PRO A 127 -0.90 -18.77 -6.46
C PRO A 127 -1.72 -19.30 -7.64
N ALA A 128 -2.90 -19.87 -7.40
CA ALA A 128 -3.83 -20.33 -8.43
C ALA A 128 -4.90 -19.28 -8.77
N GLY A 129 -4.80 -18.06 -8.23
CA GLY A 129 -5.74 -16.96 -8.45
C GLY A 129 -7.04 -17.09 -7.65
N ARG A 130 -7.13 -18.01 -6.69
CA ARG A 130 -8.33 -18.19 -5.86
C ARG A 130 -8.30 -17.21 -4.70
N THR A 131 -9.48 -16.70 -4.35
CA THR A 131 -9.65 -15.79 -3.22
C THR A 131 -9.62 -16.56 -1.90
N PHE A 132 -8.78 -16.12 -0.97
CA PHE A 132 -8.72 -16.59 0.41
C PHE A 132 -9.04 -15.43 1.36
N THR A 133 -9.85 -15.67 2.39
CA THR A 133 -10.25 -14.65 3.36
C THR A 133 -10.02 -15.14 4.79
N LEU A 134 -9.35 -14.34 5.61
CA LEU A 134 -9.34 -14.49 7.06
C LEU A 134 -10.33 -13.53 7.71
N GLU A 135 -11.23 -14.07 8.50
CA GLU A 135 -12.14 -13.28 9.32
C GLU A 135 -11.39 -12.58 10.46
N TRP A 136 -11.97 -11.49 10.97
CA TRP A 136 -11.34 -10.71 12.03
C TRP A 136 -10.92 -11.53 13.27
N ARG A 137 -11.71 -12.55 13.64
CA ARG A 137 -11.41 -13.40 14.81
C ARG A 137 -10.07 -14.12 14.68
N ASP A 138 -9.66 -14.43 13.45
CA ASP A 138 -8.45 -15.18 13.12
C ASP A 138 -7.26 -14.25 12.86
N LEU A 139 -7.50 -12.94 12.69
CA LEU A 139 -6.44 -11.95 12.41
C LEU A 139 -5.71 -11.43 13.66
N LYS A 140 -6.17 -11.78 14.87
CA LYS A 140 -5.71 -11.19 16.14
C LYS A 140 -4.19 -11.26 16.34
N GLU A 141 -3.53 -12.30 15.83
CA GLU A 141 -2.07 -12.47 15.97
C GLU A 141 -1.27 -11.36 15.26
N TRP A 142 -1.80 -10.80 14.16
CA TRP A 142 -1.13 -9.77 13.38
C TRP A 142 -1.56 -8.36 13.75
N VAL A 143 -2.59 -8.20 14.59
CA VAL A 143 -3.05 -6.90 15.06
C VAL A 143 -2.08 -6.34 16.08
N GLY A 144 -1.59 -5.13 15.84
CA GLY A 144 -0.63 -4.44 16.69
C GLY A 144 -0.68 -2.92 16.51
N LEU A 145 0.32 -2.24 17.06
CA LEU A 145 0.48 -0.79 16.87
C LEU A 145 1.22 -0.52 15.57
N ARG A 146 0.87 0.58 14.89
CA ARG A 146 1.62 1.06 13.73
C ARG A 146 3.13 1.15 14.03
N ALA A 147 3.96 0.94 13.00
CA ALA A 147 5.43 0.96 13.07
C ALA A 147 6.10 -0.20 13.82
N GLN A 148 5.35 -1.24 14.20
CA GLN A 148 5.92 -2.51 14.64
C GLN A 148 6.46 -3.33 13.45
N THR A 149 7.25 -4.37 13.74
CA THR A 149 7.83 -5.28 12.74
C THR A 149 6.87 -6.41 12.32
N GLY A 150 5.72 -6.56 12.98
CA GLY A 150 4.74 -7.60 12.67
C GLY A 150 5.15 -9.03 13.04
N ARG A 151 4.32 -9.99 12.63
CA ARG A 151 4.48 -11.45 12.83
C ARG A 151 4.57 -12.16 11.50
N VAL A 152 5.10 -13.39 11.46
CA VAL A 152 5.18 -14.17 10.22
C VAL A 152 3.79 -14.28 9.58
N VAL A 153 3.68 -14.06 8.27
CA VAL A 153 2.42 -14.11 7.51
C VAL A 153 1.64 -15.42 7.76
N PRO A 154 0.30 -15.42 7.59
CA PRO A 154 -0.53 -16.61 7.77
C PRO A 154 -0.06 -17.79 6.93
N ARG A 155 -0.33 -19.01 7.41
CA ARG A 155 -0.07 -20.22 6.64
C ARG A 155 -0.85 -20.16 5.32
N GLY A 156 -0.16 -20.41 4.20
CA GLY A 156 -0.75 -20.34 2.87
C GLY A 156 -0.70 -18.95 2.22
N PHE A 157 -0.18 -17.93 2.90
CA PHE A 157 0.03 -16.62 2.28
C PHE A 157 1.01 -16.71 1.09
N PRO A 158 0.73 -16.03 -0.04
CA PRO A 158 1.51 -16.18 -1.28
C PRO A 158 3.01 -15.97 -1.09
N LYS A 159 3.82 -16.74 -1.83
CA LYS A 159 5.28 -16.58 -1.83
C LYS A 159 5.73 -15.23 -2.41
N SER A 160 4.90 -14.61 -3.23
CA SER A 160 5.11 -13.26 -3.79
C SER A 160 5.03 -12.14 -2.75
N ASN A 161 4.57 -12.42 -1.53
CA ASN A 161 4.28 -11.42 -0.50
C ASN A 161 3.28 -10.35 -0.99
N ARG A 162 2.31 -10.75 -1.81
CA ARG A 162 1.26 -9.88 -2.36
C ARG A 162 -0.11 -10.36 -1.92
N PHE A 163 -1.00 -9.41 -1.66
CA PHE A 163 -2.42 -9.68 -1.46
C PHE A 163 -3.14 -9.91 -2.79
N GLY A 164 -2.60 -9.41 -3.90
CA GLY A 164 -3.24 -9.39 -5.22
C GLY A 164 -3.43 -7.94 -5.69
N PRO A 165 -4.13 -7.72 -6.82
CA PRO A 165 -4.40 -6.38 -7.35
C PRO A 165 -5.01 -5.46 -6.29
N ALA A 166 -4.62 -4.18 -6.32
CA ALA A 166 -5.18 -3.15 -5.43
C ALA A 166 -6.38 -2.44 -6.04
N PHE A 167 -6.48 -2.44 -7.37
CA PHE A 167 -7.59 -1.89 -8.14
C PHE A 167 -8.18 -3.02 -9.00
N ASP A 168 -9.51 -2.99 -9.16
CA ASP A 168 -10.26 -3.86 -10.07
C ASP A 168 -10.23 -3.34 -11.52
#